data_AF-A0A843GJH7-F1
#
_entry.id   AF-A0A843GJH7-F1
#
_cell.length_a   1.000
_cell.length_b   1.000
_cell.length_c   1.000
_cell.angle_alpha   90.00
_cell.angle_beta   90.00
_cell.angle_gamma   90.00
#
_symmetry.space_group_name_H-M   'P 1'
#
loop_
_entity.id
_entity.type
_entity.pdbx_description
1 polymer ?
#
loop_
_entity_poly.entity_id
_entity_poly.type
_entity_poly.pdbx_seq_one_letter_code
_entity_poly.pdbx_strand_id
1 'polypeptide(L)' 'LEIELGDIINITAYECFECSLLPKKGKPTCYLDAGIFEALFANYLKKDVEVTEVKCFTMGDDCCNFLVESPDGEAFAY' A
#
# COMPACT_ATOMS: atom_id res chain seq x y z
N LEU A 1 -4.39 10.23 -4.51
CA LEU A 1 -3.32 9.51 -3.78
C LEU A 1 -2.83 10.41 -2.67
N GLU A 2 -2.77 9.89 -1.46
CA GLU A 2 -2.28 10.55 -0.25
C GLU A 2 -1.21 9.66 0.37
N ILE A 3 -0.12 10.26 0.86
CA ILE A 3 1.01 9.54 1.45
C ILE A 3 1.37 10.25 2.75
N GLU A 4 1.32 9.52 3.86
CA GLU A 4 1.75 9.97 5.18
C GLU A 4 3.02 9.22 5.57
N LEU A 5 4.07 9.96 5.94
CA LEU A 5 5.36 9.41 6.37
C LEU A 5 5.39 9.28 7.90
N GLY A 6 6.02 8.23 8.41
CA GLY A 6 6.13 7.94 9.84
C GLY A 6 6.87 6.62 10.05
N ASP A 7 6.76 6.02 11.23
CA ASP A 7 7.35 4.68 11.47
C ASP A 7 6.78 3.63 10.49
N ILE A 8 5.55 3.87 10.03
CA ILE A 8 4.86 3.17 8.95
C ILE A 8 4.49 4.21 7.90
N ILE A 9 4.76 3.94 6.62
CA ILE A 9 4.30 4.81 5.53
C ILE A 9 2.89 4.37 5.15
N ASN A 10 1.94 5.29 5.28
CA ASN A 10 0.53 5.04 5.03
C ASN A 10 0.12 5.69 3.70
N ILE A 11 -0.36 4.88 2.76
CA ILE A 11 -0.69 5.32 1.40
C ILE A 11 -2.17 5.07 1.15
N THR A 12 -2.91 6.12 0.80
CA THR A 12 -4.33 6.03 0.45
C THR A 12 -4.58 6.40 -1.01
N ALA A 13 -5.08 5.43 -1.78
CA ALA A 13 -5.50 5.62 -3.16
C ALA A 13 -7.03 5.75 -3.25
N TYR A 14 -7.50 6.99 -3.39
CA TYR A 14 -8.87 7.31 -3.80
C TYR A 14 -9.02 7.02 -5.30
N GLU A 15 -10.13 6.38 -5.69
CA GLU A 15 -10.42 6.00 -7.09
C GLU A 15 -9.30 5.16 -7.75
N CYS A 16 -8.81 4.14 -7.04
CA CYS A 16 -7.73 3.27 -7.51
C CYS A 16 -8.01 2.71 -8.91
N PHE A 17 -7.11 2.99 -9.87
CA PHE A 17 -7.23 2.55 -11.25
C PHE A 17 -7.28 1.02 -11.39
N GLU A 18 -6.55 0.30 -10.53
CA GLU A 18 -6.44 -1.16 -10.63
C GLU A 18 -7.75 -1.87 -10.26
N CYS A 19 -8.49 -1.37 -9.27
CA CYS A 19 -9.59 -2.14 -8.68
C CYS A 19 -10.94 -1.41 -8.52
N SER A 20 -11.02 -0.09 -8.71
CA SER A 20 -12.27 0.68 -8.52
C SER A 20 -13.45 0.21 -9.39
N LEU A 21 -13.15 -0.38 -10.55
CA LEU A 21 -14.14 -0.93 -11.48
C LEU A 21 -14.30 -2.46 -11.39
N LEU A 22 -13.61 -3.11 -10.46
CA LEU A 22 -13.68 -4.56 -10.28
C LEU A 22 -14.83 -4.97 -9.35
N PRO A 23 -15.40 -6.18 -9.56
CA PRO A 23 -16.42 -6.69 -8.65
C PRO A 23 -15.84 -6.96 -7.25
N LYS A 24 -16.71 -6.94 -6.24
CA LYS A 24 -16.34 -7.35 -4.87
C LYS A 24 -15.88 -8.80 -4.85
N LYS A 25 -14.64 -9.05 -4.42
CA LYS A 25 -14.02 -10.37 -4.31
C LYS A 25 -13.85 -10.83 -2.86
N GLY A 26 -14.02 -9.93 -1.89
CA GLY A 26 -13.79 -10.21 -0.46
C GLY A 26 -12.32 -10.35 -0.08
N LYS A 27 -11.40 -9.93 -0.96
CA LYS A 27 -9.96 -9.93 -0.74
C LYS A 27 -9.30 -8.73 -1.47
N PRO A 28 -8.12 -8.28 -1.02
CA PRO A 28 -7.34 -7.28 -1.73
C PRO A 28 -6.92 -7.78 -3.11
N THR A 29 -6.78 -6.87 -4.07
CA THR A 29 -6.46 -7.22 -5.46
C THR A 29 -5.51 -6.23 -6.13
N CYS A 30 -5.04 -5.20 -5.42
CA CYS A 30 -4.15 -4.19 -6.00
C CYS A 30 -2.69 -4.64 -5.96
N TYR A 31 -2.38 -5.66 -6.76
CA TYR A 31 -1.05 -6.26 -6.81
C TYR A 31 -0.04 -5.38 -7.55
N LEU A 32 -0.50 -4.62 -8.55
CA LEU A 32 0.35 -3.68 -9.28
C LEU A 32 0.73 -2.51 -8.39
N ASP A 33 -0.24 -1.88 -7.73
CA ASP A 33 0.03 -0.76 -6.80
C ASP A 33 0.96 -1.22 -5.66
N ALA A 34 0.68 -2.37 -5.04
CA ALA A 34 1.52 -2.93 -3.98
C ALA A 34 2.98 -3.15 -4.43
N GLY A 35 3.18 -3.75 -5.61
CA GLY A 35 4.52 -3.98 -6.15
C GLY A 35 5.25 -2.68 -6.53
N ILE A 36 4.53 -1.66 -7.03
CA ILE A 36 5.10 -0.34 -7.30
C ILE A 36 5.57 0.30 -5.99
N PHE A 37 4.75 0.28 -4.94
CA PHE A 37 5.12 0.86 -3.65
C PHE A 37 6.29 0.11 -3.02
N GLU A 38 6.29 -1.23 -3.04
CA GLU A 38 7.38 -2.04 -2.52
C GLU A 38 8.71 -1.68 -3.19
N ALA A 39 8.76 -1.70 -4.53
CA ALA A 39 9.97 -1.39 -5.28
C ALA A 39 10.43 0.07 -5.08
N LEU A 40 9.50 1.02 -5.03
CA LEU A 40 9.79 2.43 -4.83
C LEU A 40 10.41 2.68 -3.46
N PHE A 41 9.75 2.24 -2.39
CA PHE A 41 10.19 2.50 -1.03
C PHE A 41 11.43 1.69 -0.66
N ALA A 42 11.56 0.45 -1.13
CA ALA A 42 12.79 -0.32 -0.96
C ALA A 42 14.00 0.41 -1.56
N ASN A 43 13.84 0.95 -2.77
CA ASN A 43 14.91 1.67 -3.45
C ASN A 43 15.18 3.07 -2.82
N TYR A 44 14.15 3.75 -2.34
CA TYR A 44 14.29 5.07 -1.70
C TYR A 44 14.98 4.97 -0.34
N LEU A 45 14.54 4.04 0.50
CA LEU A 45 15.03 3.85 1.87
C LEU A 45 16.32 3.03 1.94
N LYS A 46 16.71 2.36 0.84
CA LYS A 46 17.85 1.42 0.79
C LYS A 46 17.73 0.30 1.83
N LYS A 47 16.51 -0.12 2.11
CA LYS A 47 16.13 -1.19 3.04
C LYS A 47 15.06 -2.07 2.39
N ASP A 48 14.95 -3.31 2.82
CA ASP A 48 13.79 -4.12 2.46
C ASP A 48 12.54 -3.55 3.14
N VAL A 49 11.39 -3.62 2.46
CA VAL A 49 10.09 -3.18 2.99
C VAL A 49 9.03 -4.23 2.66
N GLU A 50 7.98 -4.29 3.46
CA GLU A 50 6.79 -5.08 3.19
C GLU A 50 5.61 -4.13 2.94
N VAL A 51 4.78 -4.43 1.95
CA VAL A 51 3.58 -3.64 1.63
C VAL A 51 2.32 -4.48 1.84
N THR A 52 1.47 -4.03 2.75
CA THR A 52 0.18 -4.68 3.05
C THR A 52 -0.99 -3.81 2.59
N GLU A 53 -1.83 -4.33 1.68
CA GLU A 53 -3.12 -3.71 1.34
C GLU A 53 -4.18 -4.04 2.41
N VAL A 54 -4.50 -3.08 3.26
CA VAL A 54 -5.42 -3.25 4.41
C VAL A 54 -6.86 -2.82 4.12
N LYS A 55 -7.08 -2.03 3.07
CA LYS A 55 -8.40 -1.65 2.54
C LYS A 55 -8.39 -1.75 1.03
N CYS A 56 -9.52 -2.16 0.43
CA CYS A 56 -9.65 -2.29 -1.02
C CYS A 56 -11.11 -2.13 -1.49
N PHE A 57 -11.32 -1.55 -2.67
CA PHE A 57 -12.65 -1.52 -3.31
C PHE A 57 -13.25 -2.93 -3.47
N THR A 58 -12.42 -3.94 -3.78
CA THR A 58 -12.92 -5.32 -3.92
C THR A 58 -13.22 -6.01 -2.59
N MET A 59 -12.79 -5.43 -1.46
CA MET A 59 -13.22 -5.84 -0.11
C MET A 59 -14.50 -5.12 0.32
N GLY A 60 -14.89 -4.04 -0.37
CA GLY A 60 -16.09 -3.26 -0.10
C GLY A 60 -15.81 -1.90 0.57
N ASP A 61 -14.55 -1.52 0.69
CA ASP A 61 -14.11 -0.21 1.16
C ASP A 61 -14.32 0.88 0.09
N ASP A 62 -14.19 2.14 0.51
CA ASP A 62 -14.32 3.34 -0.34
C ASP A 62 -12.98 3.86 -0.89
N CYS A 63 -11.87 3.24 -0.47
CA CYS A 63 -10.52 3.51 -0.97
C CYS A 63 -9.65 2.26 -0.90
N CYS A 64 -8.47 2.32 -1.51
CA CYS A 64 -7.40 1.36 -1.24
C CYS A 64 -6.39 1.99 -0.29
N ASN A 65 -5.96 1.22 0.71
CA ASN A 65 -5.01 1.69 1.71
C ASN A 65 -3.88 0.67 1.86
N PHE A 66 -2.65 1.16 1.83
CA PHE A 66 -1.43 0.36 1.88
C PHE A 66 -0.55 0.84 3.02
N LEU A 67 -0.08 -0.11 3.83
CA LEU A 67 0.92 0.12 4.87
C LEU A 67 2.24 -0.39 4.36
N VAL A 68 3.26 0.46 4.39
CA VAL A 68 4.65 0.07 4.12
C VAL A 68 5.39 0.03 5.45
N GLU A 69 5.96 -1.12 5.77
CA GLU A 69 6.60 -1.41 7.05
C GLU A 69 7.99 -2.02 6.82
N SER A 70 8.90 -1.83 7.78
CA SER A 70 10.18 -2.54 7.76
C SER A 70 9.95 -3.99 8.23
N PRO A 71 10.53 -5.02 7.58
CA PRO A 71 10.31 -6.42 7.95
C PRO A 71 10.75 -6.78 9.38
N ASP A 72 11.68 -5.99 9.94
CA ASP A 72 12.20 -6.08 11.30
C ASP A 72 11.45 -5.18 12.30
N GLY A 73 10.42 -4.45 11.86
CA GLY A 73 9.64 -3.53 12.68
C GLY A 73 10.40 -2.26 13.10
N GLU A 74 11.54 -1.98 12.47
CA GLU A 74 12.28 -0.74 12.69
C GLU A 74 11.57 0.45 12.03
N ALA A 75 11.57 1.59 12.70
CA ALA A 75 11.14 2.85 12.11
C ALA A 75 12.05 3.24 10.93
N PHE A 76 11.46 3.83 9.88
CA PHE A 76 12.24 4.38 8.79
C PHE A 76 13.02 5.61 9.25
N ALA A 77 14.34 5.57 9.10
CA ALA A 77 15.18 6.75 9.29
C ALA A 77 15.09 7.61 8.02
N TYR A 78 14.40 8.75 8.14
CA TYR A 78 14.23 9.74 7.07
C TYR A 78 15.38 10.74 7.00
#